data_AF-A0A9P6JES4-F1
#
_entry.id   AF-A0A9P6JES4-F1
#
_cell.length_a   1.000
_cell.length_b   1.000
_cell.length_c   1.000
_cell.angle_alpha   90.00
_cell.angle_beta   90.00
_cell.angle_gamma   90.00
#
_symmetry.space_group_name_H-M   'P 1'
#
loop_
_entity.id
_entity.type
_entity.pdbx_description
1 polymer ?
#
loop_
_entity_poly.entity_id
_entity_poly.type
_entity_poly.pdbx_seq_one_letter_code
_entity_poly.pdbx_strand_id
1 'polypeptide(L)'
;MSNPRYPAGNYHNTKPDGTYYYTNSTNPNSYYYSNSNGSYYYQNADGSKYYNNPNTGTSRYTTPSGYEINTKGAISLKTDG
;
A
#
# COMPACT_ATOMS: atom_id res chain seq x y z
N MET A 1 10.92 -25.82 -6.98
CA MET A 1 10.43 -24.44 -7.15
C MET A 1 11.54 -23.51 -6.69
N SER A 2 12.08 -22.68 -7.60
CA SER A 2 13.30 -21.91 -7.40
C SER A 2 13.05 -20.68 -6.52
N ASN A 3 13.81 -20.50 -5.45
CA ASN A 3 13.78 -19.33 -4.58
C ASN A 3 14.69 -18.25 -5.17
N PRO A 4 14.17 -17.13 -5.72
CA PRO A 4 15.02 -16.03 -6.16
C PRO A 4 15.70 -15.44 -4.92
N ARG A 5 17.04 -15.55 -4.88
CA ARG A 5 17.88 -14.90 -3.88
C ARG A 5 17.72 -13.39 -4.00
N TYR A 6 16.86 -12.81 -3.17
CA TYR A 6 16.86 -11.38 -2.91
C TYR A 6 18.09 -11.00 -2.08
N PRO A 7 18.63 -9.77 -2.24
CA PRO A 7 19.69 -9.27 -1.36
C PRO A 7 19.24 -9.37 0.11
N ALA A 8 20.18 -9.74 0.98
CA ALA A 8 19.92 -10.11 2.37
C ALA A 8 18.98 -9.12 3.07
N GLY A 9 17.84 -9.64 3.57
CA GLY A 9 16.91 -8.92 4.43
C GLY A 9 15.62 -8.39 3.77
N ASN A 10 15.55 -8.31 2.43
CA ASN A 10 14.27 -7.99 1.78
C ASN A 10 13.35 -9.21 1.89
N TYR A 11 12.18 -9.06 2.51
CA TYR A 11 11.22 -10.14 2.65
C TYR A 11 10.08 -9.96 1.65
N HIS A 12 9.76 -11.03 0.92
CA HIS A 12 8.62 -11.09 0.01
C HIS A 12 7.85 -12.38 0.29
N ASN A 13 6.54 -12.29 0.49
CA ASN A 13 5.70 -13.45 0.71
C ASN A 13 4.40 -13.32 -0.09
N THR A 14 4.18 -14.24 -1.01
CA THR A 14 2.93 -14.39 -1.75
C THR A 14 2.23 -15.64 -1.26
N LYS A 15 1.00 -15.48 -0.74
CA LYS A 15 0.16 -16.60 -0.34
C LYS A 15 -0.64 -17.12 -1.55
N PRO A 16 -1.05 -18.41 -1.55
CA PRO A 16 -1.88 -18.97 -2.62
C PRO A 16 -3.22 -18.25 -2.83
N ASP A 17 -3.73 -17.57 -1.80
CA ASP A 17 -4.96 -16.78 -1.87
C ASP A 17 -4.78 -15.45 -2.61
N GLY A 18 -3.57 -15.11 -3.06
CA GLY A 18 -3.26 -13.84 -3.74
C GLY A 18 -2.85 -12.71 -2.81
N THR A 19 -2.81 -12.95 -1.49
CA THR A 19 -2.24 -11.99 -0.53
C THR A 19 -0.73 -11.87 -0.76
N TYR A 20 -0.22 -10.64 -0.76
CA TYR A 20 1.20 -10.37 -0.94
C TYR A 20 1.71 -9.39 0.12
N TYR A 21 2.94 -9.62 0.57
CA TYR A 21 3.64 -8.77 1.53
C TYR A 21 5.09 -8.56 1.11
N TYR A 22 5.57 -7.34 1.28
CA TYR A 22 6.93 -6.94 1.00
C TYR A 22 7.49 -6.00 2.08
N THR A 23 8.74 -6.23 2.49
CA THR A 23 9.53 -5.27 3.28
C THR A 23 10.89 -5.02 2.65
N ASN A 24 11.36 -3.78 2.79
CA ASN A 24 12.69 -3.38 2.38
C ASN A 24 13.64 -3.40 3.58
N SER A 25 14.70 -4.20 3.54
CA SER A 25 15.68 -4.29 4.63
C SER A 25 16.43 -3.00 4.87
N THR A 26 16.67 -2.22 3.80
CA THR A 26 17.40 -0.95 3.87
C THR A 26 16.54 0.13 4.49
N ASN A 27 15.22 -0.04 4.45
CA ASN A 27 14.24 0.88 5.02
C ASN A 27 13.20 0.07 5.80
N PRO A 28 13.52 -0.37 7.03
CA PRO A 28 12.64 -1.27 7.80
C PRO A 28 11.26 -0.65 8.09
N ASN A 29 11.13 0.68 8.00
CA ASN A 29 9.87 1.41 8.11
C ASN A 29 9.05 1.41 6.79
N SER A 30 9.59 0.86 5.70
CA SER A 30 8.93 0.76 4.40
C SER A 30 8.42 -0.65 4.15
N TYR A 31 7.12 -0.76 3.89
CA TYR A 31 6.48 -2.04 3.60
C TYR A 31 5.27 -1.87 2.68
N TYR A 32 4.93 -2.95 1.99
CA TYR A 32 3.78 -3.05 1.12
C TYR A 32 2.98 -4.31 1.47
N TYR A 33 1.67 -4.19 1.43
CA TYR A 33 0.73 -5.28 1.68
C TYR A 33 -0.43 -5.19 0.68
N SER A 34 -0.78 -6.29 0.05
CA SER A 34 -2.00 -6.40 -0.75
C SER A 34 -2.80 -7.64 -0.40
N ASN A 35 -4.11 -7.49 -0.37
CA ASN A 35 -5.07 -8.55 -0.13
C ASN A 35 -5.56 -9.14 -1.45
N SER A 36 -6.06 -10.37 -1.38
CA SER A 36 -6.73 -11.07 -2.48
C SER A 36 -7.92 -10.30 -3.07
N ASN A 37 -8.59 -9.47 -2.27
CA ASN A 37 -9.72 -8.64 -2.68
C ASN A 37 -9.31 -7.33 -3.41
N GLY A 38 -8.04 -7.19 -3.79
CA GLY A 38 -7.49 -6.02 -4.50
C GLY A 38 -7.21 -4.80 -3.62
N SER A 39 -7.57 -4.82 -2.33
CA SER A 39 -7.17 -3.75 -1.41
C SER A 39 -5.67 -3.84 -1.10
N TYR A 40 -5.03 -2.69 -0.94
CA TYR A 40 -3.60 -2.63 -0.64
C TYR A 40 -3.26 -1.48 0.29
N TYR A 41 -2.10 -1.60 0.91
CA TYR A 41 -1.52 -0.65 1.84
C TYR A 41 -0.01 -0.55 1.59
N TYR A 42 0.55 0.65 1.70
CA TYR A 42 1.99 0.80 1.85
C TYR A 42 2.35 1.87 2.88
N GLN A 43 3.53 1.71 3.47
CA GLN A 43 4.22 2.74 4.23
C GLN A 43 5.57 2.99 3.59
N ASN A 44 5.95 4.26 3.47
CA ASN A 44 7.27 4.68 3.02
C ASN A 44 8.19 4.95 4.20
N ALA A 45 9.51 5.00 3.93
CA ALA A 45 10.53 5.26 4.93
C ALA A 45 10.38 6.62 5.64
N ASP A 46 9.81 7.61 4.94
CA ASP A 46 9.51 8.94 5.47
C ASP A 46 8.32 8.95 6.45
N GLY A 47 7.66 7.82 6.64
CA GLY A 47 6.49 7.69 7.52
C GLY A 47 5.15 7.90 6.82
N SER A 48 5.13 8.34 5.56
CA SER A 48 3.89 8.46 4.79
C SER A 48 3.24 7.11 4.53
N LYS A 49 1.91 7.08 4.50
CA LYS A 49 1.12 5.85 4.38
C LYS A 49 0.06 6.02 3.30
N TYR A 50 -0.29 4.93 2.63
CA TYR A 50 -1.41 4.90 1.73
C TYR A 50 -2.20 3.62 1.90
N TYR A 51 -3.52 3.74 1.79
CA TYR A 51 -4.47 2.64 1.79
C TYR A 51 -5.44 2.82 0.64
N ASN A 52 -5.76 1.73 -0.07
CA ASN A 52 -6.80 1.72 -1.09
C ASN A 52 -7.66 0.47 -0.94
N ASN A 53 -8.97 0.66 -1.02
CA ASN A 53 -9.96 -0.39 -1.01
C ASN A 53 -10.89 -0.25 -2.22
N PRO A 54 -10.64 -1.01 -3.29
CA PRO A 54 -11.42 -0.91 -4.51
C PRO A 54 -12.88 -1.33 -4.31
N ASN A 55 -13.16 -2.23 -3.36
CA ASN A 55 -14.52 -2.71 -3.09
C ASN A 55 -15.45 -1.64 -2.51
N THR A 56 -14.87 -0.58 -1.94
CA THR A 56 -15.64 0.56 -1.39
C THR A 56 -15.36 1.87 -2.13
N GLY A 57 -14.43 1.84 -3.11
CA GLY A 57 -13.89 3.02 -3.77
C GLY A 57 -13.15 3.97 -2.83
N THR A 58 -12.72 3.52 -1.65
CA THR A 58 -12.06 4.41 -0.68
C THR A 58 -10.55 4.36 -0.84
N SER A 59 -9.89 5.51 -0.71
CA SER A 59 -8.46 5.57 -0.47
C SER A 59 -8.10 6.60 0.57
N ARG A 60 -7.00 6.38 1.28
CA ARG A 60 -6.49 7.27 2.32
C ARG A 60 -5.00 7.45 2.14
N TYR A 61 -4.55 8.68 2.13
CA TYR A 61 -3.15 9.04 2.21
C TYR A 61 -2.87 9.76 3.54
N THR A 62 -1.85 9.34 4.27
CA THR A 62 -1.37 10.00 5.48
C THR A 62 0.02 10.55 5.21
N THR A 63 0.21 11.86 5.37
CA THR A 63 1.54 12.49 5.25
C THR A 63 2.47 12.02 6.37
N PRO A 64 3.80 12.22 6.25
CA PRO A 64 4.74 12.02 7.35
C PRO A 64 4.36 12.77 8.64
N SER A 65 3.75 13.95 8.49
CA SER A 65 3.29 14.80 9.60
C SER A 65 1.95 14.36 10.20
N GLY A 66 1.33 13.29 9.69
CA GLY A 66 0.07 12.75 10.20
C GLY A 66 -1.20 13.38 9.63
N TYR A 67 -1.10 14.24 8.62
CA TYR A 67 -2.27 14.80 7.94
C TYR A 67 -2.90 13.73 7.02
N GLU A 68 -4.22 13.53 7.14
CA GLU A 68 -4.94 12.51 6.38
C GLU A 68 -5.79 13.12 5.26
N ILE A 69 -5.61 12.61 4.05
CA ILE A 69 -6.44 12.87 2.88
C ILE A 69 -7.25 11.61 2.61
N ASN A 70 -8.57 11.69 2.80
CA ASN A 70 -9.49 10.60 2.52
C ASN A 70 -10.24 10.90 1.22
N THR A 71 -10.28 9.93 0.31
CA THR A 71 -11.12 9.97 -0.87
C THR A 71 -12.06 8.77 -0.85
N LYS A 72 -13.29 8.98 -1.27
CA LYS A 72 -14.27 7.93 -1.54
C LYS A 72 -14.73 8.14 -2.99
N GLY A 73 -14.88 7.04 -3.73
CA GLY A 73 -15.11 7.01 -5.17
C GLY A 73 -16.04 8.12 -5.65
N ALA A 74 -15.55 8.85 -6.65
CA ALA A 74 -16.06 10.10 -7.20
C ALA A 74 -16.14 11.27 -6.20
N ILE A 75 -15.03 12.01 -6.05
CA ILE A 75 -15.19 13.46 -5.96
C ILE A 75 -15.72 13.87 -7.34
N SER A 76 -17.05 13.96 -7.51
CA SER A 76 -17.61 14.77 -8.59
C SER A 76 -17.24 16.21 -8.28
N LEU A 77 -16.03 16.62 -8.66
CA LEU A 77 -15.72 18.03 -8.85
C LEU A 77 -16.60 18.46 -10.03
N LYS A 78 -17.79 18.98 -9.73
CA LYS A 78 -18.49 19.81 -10.70
C LYS A 78 -17.63 21.06 -10.83
N THR A 79 -16.85 21.13 -11.89
CA THR A 79 -16.25 22.39 -12.32
C THR A 79 -17.39 23.17 -12.96
N ASP A 80 -17.97 24.13 -12.25
CA ASP A 80 -18.92 25.07 -12.86
C ASP A 80 -18.13 26.01 -13.77
N GLY A 81 -18.44 25.98 -15.07
CA GLY A 81 -17.92 26.88 -16.10
C GLY A 81 -18.97 27.08 -17.17
#